data_AF-A0A267FS94-F1
#
_entry.id   AF-A0A267FS94-F1
#
_cell.length_a   1.000
_cell.length_b   1.000
_cell.length_c   1.000
_cell.angle_alpha   90.00
_cell.angle_beta   90.00
_cell.angle_gamma   90.00
#
_symmetry.space_group_name_H-M   'P 1'
#
loop_
_entity.id
_entity.type
_entity.pdbx_description
1 polymer ?
#
loop_
_entity_poly.entity_id
_entity_poly.type
_entity_poly.pdbx_seq_one_letter_code
_entity_poly.pdbx_strand_id
1 'polypeptide(L)'
;MHDNLKQIADVRRMKDVQRLFDEEEDEDCRVFAAAKKKMMRLRAEKEREIHEEKQRNLNRIKERLAAELAAKRSDEEERLYNAVQEREEKLASEEDSKRRQRQTMQESIKQHREDQSRRLAAEAAEQKQRDMEMVRARREADELFQQRERQRAQEKLAEERRRADLLASQARNRETEAQKAKQAELEYEAANLQLLEQEEEQFQSYATKVIDHCERGGRNTLPLRKAAKAGAGGGLGPQLPGRGGIRPSYQTADKRGIQLPNFRRNSAAQVKAGQTGPDSVSGTQKNLGMVW
;
A
#
# COMPACT_ATOMS: atom_id res chain seq x y z
N MET A 1 -1.93 171.40 84.48
CA MET A 1 -1.00 170.29 84.79
C MET A 1 -1.46 169.54 86.05
N HIS A 2 -2.65 168.92 86.03
CA HIS A 2 -3.15 168.02 87.10
C HIS A 2 -4.21 167.01 86.58
N ASP A 3 -4.78 167.21 85.39
CA ASP A 3 -5.75 166.27 84.78
C ASP A 3 -5.14 165.13 83.96
N ASN A 4 -3.93 165.29 83.42
CA ASN A 4 -3.31 164.26 82.55
C ASN A 4 -2.81 163.02 83.34
N LEU A 5 -2.59 163.14 84.66
CA LEU A 5 -2.10 162.04 85.49
C LEU A 5 -3.22 161.12 86.00
N LYS A 6 -4.47 161.59 86.10
CA LYS A 6 -5.62 160.75 86.49
C LYS A 6 -6.08 159.83 85.36
N GLN A 7 -6.02 160.30 84.11
CA GLN A 7 -6.48 159.53 82.95
C GLN A 7 -5.61 158.29 82.66
N ILE A 8 -4.30 158.34 82.99
CA ILE A 8 -3.38 157.21 82.80
C ILE A 8 -3.60 156.10 83.85
N ALA A 9 -4.06 156.45 85.06
CA ALA A 9 -4.33 155.49 86.13
C ALA A 9 -5.62 154.69 85.88
N ASP A 10 -6.63 155.29 85.24
CA ASP A 10 -7.90 154.61 84.96
C ASP A 10 -7.82 153.66 83.75
N VAL A 11 -6.98 153.96 82.75
CA VAL A 11 -6.71 153.04 81.62
C VAL A 11 -5.99 151.77 82.07
N ARG A 12 -5.10 151.87 83.08
CA ARG A 12 -4.41 150.68 83.62
C ARG A 12 -5.37 149.75 84.37
N ARG A 13 -6.31 150.29 85.15
CA ARG A 13 -7.32 149.48 85.86
C ARG A 13 -8.28 148.76 84.90
N MET A 14 -8.68 149.38 83.79
CA MET A 14 -9.50 148.72 82.77
C MET A 14 -8.77 147.53 82.10
N LYS A 15 -7.46 147.65 81.86
CA LYS A 15 -6.68 146.55 81.26
C LYS A 15 -6.53 145.34 82.17
N ASP A 16 -6.42 145.55 83.49
CA ASP A 16 -6.29 144.45 84.44
C ASP A 16 -7.61 143.69 84.63
N VAL A 17 -8.76 144.39 84.58
CA VAL A 17 -10.09 143.75 84.61
C VAL A 17 -10.34 142.91 83.35
N GLN A 18 -9.91 143.37 82.19
CA GLN A 18 -10.13 142.67 80.93
C GLN A 18 -9.33 141.37 80.84
N ARG A 19 -8.12 141.35 81.42
CA ARG A 19 -7.28 140.15 81.49
C ARG A 19 -7.89 139.02 82.33
N LEU A 20 -8.60 139.36 83.41
CA LEU A 20 -9.26 138.36 84.26
C LEU A 20 -10.45 137.71 83.55
N PHE A 21 -11.20 138.46 82.74
CA PHE A 21 -12.27 137.89 81.92
C PHE A 21 -11.74 136.96 80.83
N ASP A 22 -10.64 137.33 80.17
CA ASP A 22 -10.00 136.48 79.15
C ASP A 22 -9.49 135.15 79.77
N GLU A 23 -9.00 135.17 81.02
CA GLU A 23 -8.55 133.97 81.73
C GLU A 23 -9.71 133.04 82.14
N GLU A 24 -10.86 133.58 82.57
CA GLU A 24 -12.05 132.78 82.86
C GLU A 24 -12.68 132.14 81.60
N GLU A 25 -12.72 132.88 80.47
CA GLU A 25 -13.22 132.34 79.20
C GLU A 25 -12.32 131.22 78.63
N ASP A 26 -11.00 131.31 78.84
CA ASP A 26 -10.05 130.27 78.44
C ASP A 26 -10.19 128.99 79.29
N GLU A 27 -10.51 129.12 80.58
CA GLU A 27 -10.80 127.98 81.45
C GLU A 27 -12.09 127.26 81.06
N ASP A 28 -13.15 128.00 80.75
CA ASP A 28 -14.41 127.44 80.23
C ASP A 28 -14.21 126.74 78.89
N CYS A 29 -13.45 127.35 77.96
CA CYS A 29 -13.09 126.73 76.69
C CYS A 29 -12.33 125.40 76.87
N ARG A 30 -11.47 125.29 77.90
CA ARG A 30 -10.77 124.05 78.24
C ARG A 30 -11.70 122.95 78.71
N VAL A 31 -12.68 123.26 79.57
CA VAL A 31 -13.65 122.29 80.09
C VAL A 31 -14.52 121.76 78.95
N PHE A 32 -15.02 122.63 78.06
CA PHE A 32 -15.80 122.22 76.88
C PHE A 32 -14.98 121.38 75.90
N ALA A 33 -13.72 121.73 75.64
CA ALA A 33 -12.83 120.93 74.80
C ALA A 33 -12.57 119.53 75.39
N ALA A 34 -12.36 119.44 76.72
CA ALA A 34 -12.20 118.16 77.42
C ALA A 34 -13.46 117.29 77.35
N ALA A 35 -14.64 117.87 77.56
CA ALA A 35 -15.93 117.18 77.44
C ALA A 35 -16.18 116.67 76.00
N LYS A 36 -15.91 117.50 74.98
CA LYS A 36 -16.05 117.13 73.56
C LYS A 36 -15.10 116.00 73.17
N LYS A 37 -13.86 116.02 73.66
CA LYS A 37 -12.88 114.94 73.46
C LYS A 37 -13.31 113.63 74.11
N LYS A 38 -13.92 113.68 75.31
CA LYS A 38 -14.49 112.51 75.98
C LYS A 38 -15.69 111.93 75.22
N MET A 39 -16.60 112.77 74.74
CA MET A 39 -17.75 112.35 73.92
C MET A 39 -17.33 111.72 72.59
N MET A 40 -16.29 112.27 71.94
CA MET A 40 -15.74 111.70 70.70
C MET A 40 -15.10 110.32 70.94
N ARG A 41 -14.39 110.11 72.07
CA ARG A 41 -13.86 108.80 72.45
C ARG A 41 -14.98 107.78 72.68
N LEU A 42 -16.00 108.13 73.45
CA LEU A 42 -17.14 107.23 73.71
C LEU A 42 -17.91 106.86 72.42
N ARG A 43 -18.03 107.79 71.46
CA ARG A 43 -18.60 107.47 70.14
C ARG A 43 -17.73 106.47 69.37
N ALA A 44 -16.41 106.69 69.34
CA ALA A 44 -15.48 105.78 68.66
C ALA A 44 -15.45 104.37 69.30
N GLU A 45 -15.56 104.28 70.63
CA GLU A 45 -15.66 103.00 71.36
C GLU A 45 -16.97 102.28 71.02
N LYS A 46 -18.11 102.99 71.05
CA LYS A 46 -19.42 102.41 70.71
C LYS A 46 -19.51 101.96 69.24
N GLU A 47 -18.91 102.72 68.32
CA GLU A 47 -18.82 102.31 66.90
C GLU A 47 -17.96 101.06 66.71
N ARG A 48 -16.86 100.92 67.47
CA ARG A 48 -16.03 99.70 67.47
C ARG A 48 -16.79 98.51 68.01
N GLU A 49 -17.49 98.66 69.14
CA GLU A 49 -18.33 97.59 69.71
C GLU A 49 -19.40 97.13 68.72
N ILE A 50 -20.12 98.07 68.08
CA ILE A 50 -21.11 97.73 67.04
C ILE A 50 -20.46 97.02 65.85
N HIS A 51 -19.26 97.43 65.44
CA HIS A 51 -18.53 96.77 64.36
C HIS A 51 -18.08 95.35 64.77
N GLU A 52 -17.59 95.18 66.00
CA GLU A 52 -17.20 93.86 66.52
C GLU A 52 -18.40 92.92 66.61
N GLU A 53 -19.54 93.40 67.12
CA GLU A 53 -20.78 92.61 67.17
C GLU A 53 -21.26 92.21 65.77
N LYS A 54 -21.20 93.13 64.79
CA LYS A 54 -21.50 92.82 63.39
C LYS A 54 -20.55 91.76 62.83
N GLN A 55 -19.26 91.85 63.11
CA GLN A 55 -18.26 90.86 62.68
C GLN A 55 -18.49 89.49 63.34
N ARG A 56 -18.80 89.46 64.65
CA ARG A 56 -19.16 88.23 65.36
C ARG A 56 -20.41 87.59 64.74
N ASN A 57 -21.42 88.39 64.42
CA ASN A 57 -22.63 87.88 63.77
C ASN A 57 -22.34 87.34 62.36
N LEU A 58 -21.52 88.04 61.56
CA LEU A 58 -21.08 87.58 60.25
C LEU A 58 -20.28 86.28 60.34
N ASN A 59 -19.39 86.15 61.31
CA ASN A 59 -18.60 84.93 61.52
C ASN A 59 -19.48 83.74 61.91
N ARG A 60 -20.48 83.95 62.78
CA ARG A 60 -21.46 82.92 63.13
C ARG A 60 -22.26 82.44 61.91
N ILE A 61 -22.64 83.36 61.02
CA ILE A 61 -23.32 83.02 59.76
C ILE A 61 -22.39 82.22 58.85
N LYS A 62 -21.12 82.62 58.70
CA LYS A 62 -20.12 81.89 57.91
C LYS A 62 -19.88 80.47 58.44
N GLU A 63 -19.72 80.30 59.74
CA GLU A 63 -19.52 79.00 60.38
C GLU A 63 -20.72 78.08 60.16
N ARG A 64 -21.94 78.59 60.31
CA ARG A 64 -23.16 77.81 60.03
C ARG A 64 -23.25 77.40 58.57
N LEU A 65 -22.97 78.31 57.63
CA LEU A 65 -22.97 77.99 56.20
C LEU A 65 -21.88 76.97 55.85
N ALA A 66 -20.70 77.06 56.45
CA ALA A 66 -19.62 76.08 56.25
C ALA A 66 -20.03 74.69 56.77
N ALA A 67 -20.68 74.61 57.93
CA ALA A 67 -21.19 73.36 58.47
C ALA A 67 -22.30 72.75 57.59
N GLU A 68 -23.24 73.56 57.10
CA GLU A 68 -24.30 73.10 56.18
C GLU A 68 -23.72 72.61 54.83
N LEU A 69 -22.69 73.28 54.31
CA LEU A 69 -21.98 72.83 53.10
C LEU A 69 -21.19 71.54 53.33
N ALA A 70 -20.53 71.41 54.48
CA ALA A 70 -19.79 70.20 54.84
C ALA A 70 -20.72 68.99 55.00
N ALA A 71 -21.88 69.16 55.65
CA ALA A 71 -22.89 68.11 55.81
C ALA A 71 -23.48 67.65 54.46
N LYS A 72 -23.81 68.60 53.57
CA LYS A 72 -24.27 68.26 52.21
C LYS A 72 -23.20 67.49 51.43
N ARG A 73 -21.93 67.90 51.57
CA ARG A 73 -20.81 67.21 50.93
C ARG A 73 -20.61 65.80 51.47
N SER A 74 -20.72 65.57 52.78
CA SER A 74 -20.61 64.22 53.35
C SER A 74 -21.76 63.31 52.89
N ASP A 75 -22.99 63.82 52.84
CA ASP A 75 -24.15 63.05 52.37
C ASP A 75 -24.02 62.66 50.88
N GLU A 76 -23.44 63.55 50.07
CA GLU A 76 -23.13 63.28 48.67
C GLU A 76 -22.00 62.25 48.52
N GLU A 77 -20.92 62.36 49.31
CA GLU A 77 -19.81 61.41 49.33
C GLU A 77 -20.26 60.00 49.75
N GLU A 78 -21.13 59.87 50.76
CA GLU A 78 -21.72 58.59 51.17
C GLU A 78 -22.62 57.99 50.09
N ARG A 79 -23.44 58.81 49.42
CA ARG A 79 -24.28 58.35 48.31
C ARG A 79 -23.44 57.88 47.13
N LEU A 80 -22.37 58.61 46.80
CA LEU A 80 -21.43 58.24 45.75
C LEU A 80 -20.71 56.93 46.11
N TYR A 81 -20.26 56.77 47.35
CA TYR A 81 -19.63 55.54 47.81
C TYR A 81 -20.56 54.32 47.66
N ASN A 82 -21.81 54.43 48.12
CA ASN A 82 -22.79 53.35 47.99
C ASN A 82 -23.11 53.04 46.52
N ALA A 83 -23.23 54.05 45.66
CA ALA A 83 -23.46 53.87 44.23
C ALA A 83 -22.27 53.20 43.52
N VAL A 84 -21.03 53.50 43.96
CA VAL A 84 -19.81 52.84 43.47
C VAL A 84 -19.80 51.39 43.92
N GLN A 85 -20.07 51.11 45.20
CA GLN A 85 -20.12 49.73 45.73
C GLN A 85 -21.19 48.89 45.02
N GLU A 86 -22.42 49.38 44.86
CA GLU A 86 -23.48 48.64 44.16
C GLU A 86 -23.10 48.35 42.70
N ARG A 87 -22.40 49.29 42.04
CA ARG A 87 -21.89 49.09 40.67
C ARG A 87 -20.77 48.06 40.64
N GLU A 88 -19.83 48.10 41.58
CA GLU A 88 -18.74 47.13 41.71
C GLU A 88 -19.27 45.72 41.96
N GLU A 89 -20.25 45.56 42.86
CA GLU A 89 -20.91 44.29 43.14
C GLU A 89 -21.63 43.73 41.90
N LYS A 90 -22.35 44.58 41.16
CA LYS A 90 -23.01 44.17 39.90
C LYS A 90 -21.97 43.70 38.88
N LEU A 91 -20.90 44.47 38.67
CA LEU A 91 -19.84 44.09 37.75
C LEU A 91 -19.15 42.78 38.16
N ALA A 92 -18.85 42.61 39.45
CA ALA A 92 -18.26 41.37 39.97
C ALA A 92 -19.17 40.16 39.72
N SER A 93 -20.46 40.29 40.00
CA SER A 93 -21.44 39.21 39.76
C SER A 93 -21.58 38.86 38.27
N GLU A 94 -21.53 39.86 37.38
CA GLU A 94 -21.54 39.66 35.94
C GLU A 94 -20.27 38.97 35.45
N GLU A 95 -19.10 39.39 35.93
CA GLU A 95 -17.82 38.79 35.59
C GLU A 95 -17.74 37.33 36.03
N ASP A 96 -18.22 37.02 37.24
CA ASP A 96 -18.31 35.66 37.74
C ASP A 96 -19.25 34.80 36.90
N SER A 97 -20.42 35.33 36.52
CA SER A 97 -21.35 34.61 35.65
C SER A 97 -20.73 34.32 34.27
N LYS A 98 -20.07 35.31 33.66
CA LYS A 98 -19.35 35.17 32.38
C LYS A 98 -18.17 34.21 32.52
N ARG A 99 -17.50 34.16 33.67
CA ARG A 99 -16.41 33.22 33.95
C ARG A 99 -16.93 31.78 34.05
N ARG A 100 -18.02 31.56 34.78
CA ARG A 100 -18.68 30.25 34.88
C ARG A 100 -19.16 29.76 33.52
N GLN A 101 -19.81 30.61 32.72
CA GLN A 101 -20.22 30.25 31.35
C GLN A 101 -19.04 29.91 30.46
N ARG A 102 -17.93 30.66 30.55
CA ARG A 102 -16.70 30.34 29.81
C ARG A 102 -16.10 29.01 30.25
N GLN A 103 -16.10 28.71 31.54
CA GLN A 103 -15.61 27.43 32.07
C GLN A 103 -16.47 26.25 31.61
N THR A 104 -17.79 26.33 31.73
CA THR A 104 -18.69 25.25 31.28
C THR A 104 -18.59 25.04 29.76
N MET A 105 -18.43 26.11 28.99
CA MET A 105 -18.20 26.01 27.54
C MET A 105 -16.85 25.37 27.22
N GLN A 106 -15.78 25.70 27.95
CA GLN A 106 -14.47 25.05 27.76
C GLN A 106 -14.51 23.56 28.11
N GLU A 107 -15.20 23.21 29.20
CA GLU A 107 -15.38 21.81 29.61
C GLU A 107 -16.18 21.02 28.58
N SER A 108 -17.27 21.57 28.03
CA SER A 108 -18.05 20.90 26.99
C SER A 108 -17.27 20.72 25.69
N ILE A 109 -16.48 21.72 25.28
CA ILE A 109 -15.57 21.60 24.12
C ILE A 109 -14.52 20.51 24.37
N LYS A 110 -13.96 20.45 25.58
CA LYS A 110 -12.96 19.43 25.94
C LYS A 110 -13.57 18.02 25.89
N GLN A 111 -14.72 17.81 26.51
CA GLN A 111 -15.44 16.53 26.48
C GLN A 111 -15.76 16.10 25.05
N HIS A 112 -16.28 17.02 24.23
CA HIS A 112 -16.58 16.71 22.83
C HIS A 112 -15.34 16.27 22.05
N ARG A 113 -14.20 16.93 22.25
CA ARG A 113 -12.93 16.56 21.60
C ARG A 113 -12.43 15.19 22.06
N GLU A 114 -12.53 14.90 23.36
CA GLU A 114 -12.16 13.59 23.91
C GLU A 114 -13.04 12.47 23.36
N ASP A 115 -14.36 12.70 23.29
CA ASP A 115 -15.29 11.72 22.73
C ASP A 115 -15.07 11.49 21.23
N GLN A 116 -14.84 12.55 20.45
CA GLN A 116 -14.49 12.43 19.04
C GLN A 116 -13.19 11.65 18.84
N SER A 117 -12.16 11.96 19.63
CA SER A 117 -10.89 11.24 19.57
C SER A 117 -11.06 9.75 19.90
N ARG A 118 -11.86 9.43 20.92
CA ARG A 118 -12.18 8.04 21.29
C ARG A 118 -12.95 7.30 20.19
N ARG A 119 -13.95 7.94 19.57
CA ARG A 119 -14.72 7.37 18.46
C ARG A 119 -13.83 7.05 17.26
N LEU A 120 -13.03 8.02 16.82
CA LEU A 120 -12.10 7.82 15.71
C LEU A 120 -11.07 6.73 16.01
N ALA A 121 -10.57 6.66 17.24
CA ALA A 121 -9.65 5.59 17.65
C ALA A 121 -10.32 4.21 17.63
N ALA A 122 -11.58 4.10 18.07
CA ALA A 122 -12.36 2.86 18.03
C ALA A 122 -12.64 2.42 16.58
N GLU A 123 -13.08 3.34 15.72
CA GLU A 123 -13.31 3.07 14.30
C GLU A 123 -12.02 2.62 13.59
N ALA A 124 -10.90 3.27 13.86
CA ALA A 124 -9.60 2.88 13.30
C ALA A 124 -9.14 1.50 13.81
N ALA A 125 -9.42 1.16 15.08
CA ALA A 125 -9.12 -0.15 15.62
C ALA A 125 -9.98 -1.25 14.97
N GLU A 126 -11.28 -0.98 14.76
CA GLU A 126 -12.19 -1.89 14.08
C GLU A 126 -11.80 -2.11 12.62
N GLN A 127 -11.45 -1.03 11.89
CA GLN A 127 -10.94 -1.13 10.52
C GLN A 127 -9.68 -2.00 10.45
N LYS A 128 -8.72 -1.78 11.36
CA LYS A 128 -7.51 -2.62 11.44
C LYS A 128 -7.85 -4.09 11.69
N GLN A 129 -8.82 -4.39 12.54
CA GLN A 129 -9.25 -5.77 12.79
C GLN A 129 -9.86 -6.39 11.52
N ARG A 130 -10.77 -5.68 10.84
CA ARG A 130 -11.38 -6.12 9.58
C ARG A 130 -10.34 -6.34 8.48
N ASP A 131 -9.36 -5.45 8.37
CA ASP A 131 -8.26 -5.58 7.40
C ASP A 131 -7.40 -6.81 7.71
N MET A 132 -7.09 -7.04 8.98
CA MET A 132 -6.34 -8.22 9.42
C MET A 132 -7.10 -9.52 9.16
N GLU A 133 -8.41 -9.55 9.40
CA GLU A 133 -9.28 -10.69 9.08
C GLU A 133 -9.35 -10.93 7.57
N MET A 134 -9.48 -9.88 6.76
CA MET A 134 -9.47 -9.98 5.30
C MET A 134 -8.14 -10.58 4.80
N VAL A 135 -7.01 -10.12 5.34
CA VAL A 135 -5.69 -10.65 4.97
C VAL A 135 -5.56 -12.12 5.36
N ARG A 136 -6.06 -12.51 6.54
CA ARG A 136 -6.07 -13.92 6.97
C ARG A 136 -6.93 -14.78 6.04
N ALA A 137 -8.15 -14.35 5.73
CA ALA A 137 -9.03 -15.07 4.82
C ALA A 137 -8.42 -15.23 3.41
N ARG A 138 -7.72 -14.19 2.91
CA ARG A 138 -6.97 -14.30 1.64
C ARG A 138 -5.85 -15.32 1.71
N ARG A 139 -5.06 -15.31 2.79
CA ARG A 139 -3.98 -16.30 2.98
C ARG A 139 -4.52 -17.73 3.02
N GLU A 140 -5.59 -17.97 3.77
CA GLU A 140 -6.23 -19.28 3.85
C GLU A 140 -6.77 -19.72 2.48
N ALA A 141 -7.38 -18.81 1.72
CA ALA A 141 -7.83 -19.08 0.36
C ALA A 141 -6.67 -19.41 -0.59
N ASP A 142 -5.56 -18.68 -0.50
CA ASP A 142 -4.35 -18.93 -1.30
C ASP A 142 -3.72 -20.28 -0.95
N GLU A 143 -3.67 -20.64 0.33
CA GLU A 143 -3.17 -21.94 0.79
C GLU A 143 -4.04 -23.09 0.27
N LEU A 144 -5.37 -22.97 0.36
CA LEU A 144 -6.31 -23.95 -0.20
C LEU A 144 -6.16 -24.07 -1.72
N PHE A 145 -5.99 -22.95 -2.42
CA PHE A 145 -5.77 -22.94 -3.85
C PHE A 145 -4.47 -23.67 -4.21
N GLN A 146 -3.37 -23.40 -3.51
CA GLN A 146 -2.09 -24.07 -3.73
C GLN A 146 -2.18 -25.58 -3.46
N GLN A 147 -2.87 -26.00 -2.39
CA GLN A 147 -3.10 -27.42 -2.10
C GLN A 147 -3.88 -28.09 -3.23
N ARG A 148 -4.94 -27.45 -3.72
CA ARG A 148 -5.76 -27.95 -4.82
C ARG A 148 -4.97 -28.06 -6.14
N GLU A 149 -4.15 -27.07 -6.45
CA GLU A 149 -3.29 -27.12 -7.65
C GLU A 149 -2.23 -28.22 -7.54
N ARG A 150 -1.65 -28.44 -6.36
CA ARG A 150 -0.73 -29.57 -6.13
C ARG A 150 -1.44 -30.91 -6.31
N GLN A 151 -2.65 -31.08 -5.78
CA GLN A 151 -3.44 -32.30 -5.96
C GLN A 151 -3.74 -32.55 -7.45
N ARG A 152 -4.22 -31.53 -8.17
CA ARG A 152 -4.45 -31.62 -9.63
C ARG A 152 -3.20 -32.00 -10.41
N ALA A 153 -2.04 -31.43 -10.04
CA ALA A 153 -0.78 -31.77 -10.69
C ALA A 153 -0.38 -33.23 -10.42
N GLN A 154 -0.60 -33.73 -9.19
CA GLN A 154 -0.35 -35.13 -8.85
C GLN A 154 -1.29 -36.10 -9.58
N GLU A 155 -2.58 -35.75 -9.70
CA GLU A 155 -3.56 -36.53 -10.47
C GLU A 155 -3.16 -36.61 -11.94
N LYS A 156 -2.84 -35.48 -12.57
CA LYS A 156 -2.35 -35.45 -13.95
C LYS A 156 -1.09 -36.29 -14.13
N LEU A 157 -0.13 -36.20 -13.21
CA LEU A 157 1.09 -37.02 -13.26
C LEU A 157 0.77 -38.52 -13.14
N ALA A 158 -0.18 -38.89 -12.29
CA ALA A 158 -0.62 -40.27 -12.15
C ALA A 158 -1.33 -40.79 -13.41
N GLU A 159 -2.17 -39.97 -14.04
CA GLU A 159 -2.82 -40.28 -15.33
C GLU A 159 -1.80 -40.45 -16.46
N GLU A 160 -0.83 -39.54 -16.58
CA GLU A 160 0.26 -39.63 -17.56
C GLU A 160 1.09 -40.91 -17.36
N ARG A 161 1.40 -41.28 -16.10
CA ARG A 161 2.09 -42.55 -15.80
C ARG A 161 1.26 -43.76 -16.21
N ARG A 162 -0.03 -43.80 -15.85
CA ARG A 162 -0.94 -44.88 -16.26
C ARG A 162 -1.02 -45.01 -17.78
N ARG A 163 -1.06 -43.88 -18.49
CA ARG A 163 -1.05 -43.85 -19.96
C ARG A 163 0.26 -44.38 -20.52
N ALA A 164 1.40 -43.98 -19.96
CA ALA A 164 2.71 -44.49 -20.36
C ALA A 164 2.82 -46.01 -20.16
N ASP A 165 2.36 -46.53 -19.02
CA ASP A 165 2.36 -47.96 -18.72
C ASP A 165 1.46 -48.74 -19.69
N LEU A 166 0.28 -48.19 -20.01
CA LEU A 166 -0.63 -48.77 -20.99
C LEU A 166 0.01 -48.82 -22.38
N LEU A 167 0.65 -47.74 -22.83
CA LEU A 167 1.35 -47.70 -24.12
C LEU A 167 2.53 -48.69 -24.16
N ALA A 168 3.29 -48.80 -23.07
CA ALA A 168 4.38 -49.76 -22.95
C ALA A 168 3.86 -51.21 -23.02
N SER A 169 2.75 -51.53 -22.34
CA SER A 169 2.12 -52.85 -22.42
C SER A 169 1.61 -53.17 -23.83
N GLN A 170 0.99 -52.20 -24.51
CA GLN A 170 0.54 -52.37 -25.90
C GLN A 170 1.71 -52.60 -26.87
N ALA A 171 2.82 -51.87 -26.70
CA ALA A 171 4.02 -52.06 -27.50
C ALA A 171 4.61 -53.47 -27.31
N ARG A 172 4.72 -53.93 -26.07
CA ARG A 172 5.16 -55.30 -25.75
C ARG A 172 4.22 -56.35 -26.37
N ASN A 173 2.91 -56.17 -26.25
CA ASN A 173 1.96 -57.11 -26.84
C ASN A 173 2.13 -57.21 -28.36
N ARG A 174 2.23 -56.07 -29.06
CA ARG A 174 2.49 -56.03 -30.51
C ARG A 174 3.80 -56.72 -30.89
N GLU A 175 4.85 -56.52 -30.10
CA GLU A 175 6.13 -57.20 -30.34
C GLU A 175 5.99 -58.72 -30.18
N THR A 176 5.31 -59.18 -29.12
CA THR A 176 5.07 -60.63 -28.92
C THR A 176 4.19 -61.22 -30.03
N GLU A 177 3.19 -60.49 -30.52
CA GLU A 177 2.35 -60.92 -31.64
C GLU A 177 3.15 -60.99 -32.94
N ALA A 178 4.00 -60.00 -33.21
CA ALA A 178 4.88 -60.00 -34.38
C ALA A 178 5.89 -61.16 -34.33
N GLN A 179 6.46 -61.45 -33.16
CA GLN A 179 7.35 -62.60 -32.98
C GLN A 179 6.62 -63.92 -33.21
N LYS A 180 5.40 -64.08 -32.66
CA LYS A 180 4.56 -65.27 -32.89
C LYS A 180 4.20 -65.42 -34.36
N ALA A 181 3.81 -64.34 -35.04
CA ALA A 181 3.48 -64.36 -36.46
C ALA A 181 4.69 -64.80 -37.30
N LYS A 182 5.88 -64.27 -36.99
CA LYS A 182 7.13 -64.66 -37.67
C LYS A 182 7.50 -66.12 -37.41
N GLN A 183 7.30 -66.62 -36.19
CA GLN A 183 7.51 -68.03 -35.87
C GLN A 183 6.54 -68.93 -36.65
N ALA A 184 5.25 -68.57 -36.69
CA ALA A 184 4.25 -69.30 -37.46
C ALA A 184 4.56 -69.28 -38.98
N GLU A 185 5.05 -68.16 -39.52
CA GLU A 185 5.49 -68.07 -40.91
C GLU A 185 6.68 -69.00 -41.19
N LEU A 186 7.70 -69.01 -40.32
CA LEU A 186 8.84 -69.92 -40.43
C LEU A 186 8.44 -71.40 -40.32
N GLU A 187 7.51 -71.73 -39.41
CA GLU A 187 6.97 -73.08 -39.26
C GLU A 187 6.20 -73.52 -40.51
N TYR A 188 5.38 -72.61 -41.07
CA TYR A 188 4.66 -72.85 -42.31
C TYR A 188 5.62 -73.03 -43.50
N GLU A 189 6.64 -72.19 -43.64
CA GLU A 189 7.67 -72.34 -44.65
C GLU A 189 8.40 -73.68 -44.52
N ALA A 190 8.77 -74.08 -43.30
CA ALA A 190 9.42 -75.37 -43.05
C ALA A 190 8.53 -76.55 -43.45
N ALA A 191 7.24 -76.52 -43.11
CA ALA A 191 6.28 -77.54 -43.51
C ALA A 191 6.09 -77.59 -45.04
N ASN A 192 6.04 -76.42 -45.70
CA ASN A 192 5.93 -76.32 -47.15
C ASN A 192 7.19 -76.87 -47.85
N LEU A 193 8.38 -76.62 -47.29
CA LEU A 193 9.63 -77.19 -47.79
C LEU A 193 9.63 -78.72 -47.69
N GLN A 194 9.18 -79.27 -46.56
CA GLN A 194 9.05 -80.73 -46.39
C GLN A 194 8.06 -81.35 -47.39
N LEU A 195 6.93 -80.68 -47.62
CA LEU A 195 5.95 -81.13 -48.62
C LEU A 195 6.57 -81.14 -50.02
N LEU A 196 7.31 -80.09 -50.38
CA LEU A 196 7.94 -79.96 -51.69
C LEU A 196 9.04 -81.01 -51.91
N GLU A 197 9.76 -81.41 -50.85
CA GLU A 197 10.70 -82.54 -50.90
C GLU A 197 9.97 -83.86 -51.17
N GLN A 198 8.86 -84.12 -50.47
CA GLN A 198 8.05 -85.33 -50.71
C GLN A 198 7.44 -85.37 -52.11
N GLU A 199 6.95 -84.24 -52.61
CA GLU A 199 6.41 -84.11 -53.97
C GLU A 199 7.49 -84.36 -55.03
N GLU A 200 8.69 -83.83 -54.84
CA GLU A 200 9.82 -84.08 -55.74
C GLU A 200 10.22 -85.57 -55.72
N GLU A 201 10.27 -86.22 -54.55
CA GLU A 201 10.54 -87.65 -54.44
C GLU A 201 9.50 -88.50 -55.20
N GLN A 202 8.21 -88.16 -55.05
CA GLN A 202 7.12 -88.82 -55.77
C GLN A 202 7.24 -88.60 -57.28
N PHE A 203 7.51 -87.36 -57.70
CA PHE A 203 7.71 -87.01 -59.12
C PHE A 203 8.88 -87.78 -59.72
N GLN A 204 10.03 -87.84 -59.02
CA GLN A 204 11.22 -88.56 -59.50
C GLN A 204 10.97 -90.07 -59.61
N SER A 205 10.28 -90.67 -58.62
CA SER A 205 9.89 -92.08 -58.65
C SER A 205 8.97 -92.39 -59.85
N TYR A 206 7.98 -91.53 -60.10
CA TYR A 206 7.07 -91.67 -61.23
C TYR A 206 7.78 -91.46 -62.57
N ALA A 207 8.59 -90.39 -62.70
CA ALA A 207 9.34 -90.07 -63.91
C ALA A 207 10.28 -91.20 -64.30
N THR A 208 10.96 -91.81 -63.33
CA THR A 208 11.84 -92.97 -63.55
C THR A 208 11.04 -94.14 -64.12
N LYS A 209 9.88 -94.48 -63.55
CA LYS A 209 9.01 -95.55 -64.06
C LYS A 209 8.54 -95.30 -65.50
N VAL A 210 8.17 -94.05 -65.83
CA VAL A 210 7.73 -93.67 -67.18
C VAL A 210 8.88 -93.75 -68.18
N ILE A 211 10.07 -93.26 -67.80
CA ILE A 211 11.29 -93.34 -68.61
C ILE A 211 11.62 -94.82 -68.87
N ASP A 212 11.69 -95.65 -67.83
CA ASP A 212 11.97 -97.08 -67.94
C ASP A 212 10.96 -97.81 -68.84
N HIS A 213 9.67 -97.49 -68.71
CA HIS A 213 8.62 -98.04 -69.58
C HIS A 213 8.82 -97.65 -71.05
N CYS A 214 9.15 -96.39 -71.32
CA CYS A 214 9.40 -95.88 -72.67
C CYS A 214 10.70 -96.45 -73.27
N GLU A 215 11.73 -96.66 -72.45
CA GLU A 215 13.00 -97.31 -72.85
C GLU A 215 12.77 -98.76 -73.24
N ARG A 216 12.01 -99.52 -72.43
CA ARG A 216 11.59 -100.89 -72.78
C ARG A 216 10.75 -100.93 -74.05
N GLY A 217 9.97 -99.89 -74.32
CA GLY A 217 9.18 -99.72 -75.54
C GLY A 217 9.96 -99.19 -76.76
N GLY A 218 11.29 -99.01 -76.67
CA GLY A 218 12.14 -98.57 -77.79
C GLY A 218 11.93 -97.11 -78.23
N ARG A 219 11.29 -96.27 -77.40
CA ARG A 219 11.02 -94.86 -77.71
C ARG A 219 12.20 -93.98 -77.27
N ASN A 220 12.39 -92.83 -77.92
CA ASN A 220 13.42 -91.85 -77.52
C ASN A 220 13.06 -91.18 -76.18
N THR A 221 13.84 -91.46 -75.13
CA THR A 221 13.64 -90.94 -73.78
C THR A 221 14.47 -89.71 -73.42
N LEU A 222 15.30 -89.20 -74.33
CA LEU A 222 16.13 -88.01 -74.09
C LEU A 222 15.33 -86.77 -73.64
N PRO A 223 14.16 -86.44 -74.22
CA PRO A 223 13.34 -85.32 -73.73
C PRO A 223 12.82 -85.53 -72.32
N LEU A 224 12.42 -86.76 -71.97
CA LEU A 224 11.92 -87.11 -70.64
C LEU A 224 13.03 -87.04 -69.60
N ARG A 225 14.21 -87.59 -69.89
CA ARG A 225 15.40 -87.45 -69.03
C ARG A 225 15.82 -85.99 -68.83
N LYS A 226 15.60 -85.14 -69.84
CA LYS A 226 15.87 -83.70 -69.72
C LYS A 226 14.84 -82.99 -68.83
N ALA A 227 13.57 -83.38 -68.89
CA ALA A 227 12.50 -82.83 -68.08
C ALA A 227 12.53 -83.34 -66.62
N ALA A 228 12.88 -84.60 -66.41
CA ALA A 228 12.97 -85.24 -65.09
C ALA A 228 14.22 -84.83 -64.28
N LYS A 229 14.98 -83.82 -64.73
CA LYS A 229 16.16 -83.36 -63.97
C LYS A 229 15.71 -82.84 -62.60
N ALA A 230 16.31 -83.40 -61.55
CA ALA A 230 15.95 -83.09 -60.17
C ALA A 230 15.96 -81.60 -59.84
N GLY A 231 14.98 -81.22 -59.03
CA GLY A 231 14.79 -79.91 -58.43
C GLY A 231 13.62 -79.14 -59.03
N ALA A 232 12.73 -78.69 -58.14
CA ALA A 232 11.52 -77.95 -58.49
C ALA A 232 11.85 -76.70 -59.33
N GLY A 233 11.11 -76.49 -60.42
CA GLY A 233 11.24 -75.34 -61.33
C GLY A 233 12.10 -75.57 -62.59
N GLY A 234 12.83 -76.69 -62.69
CA GLY A 234 13.44 -77.15 -63.96
C GLY A 234 14.51 -76.23 -64.58
N GLY A 235 15.06 -75.27 -63.83
CA GLY A 235 16.08 -74.34 -64.30
C GLY A 235 17.46 -74.99 -64.56
N LEU A 236 18.38 -74.23 -65.17
CA LEU A 236 19.77 -74.65 -65.38
C LEU A 236 20.67 -74.38 -64.16
N GLY A 237 20.21 -73.67 -63.13
CA GLY A 237 20.98 -73.33 -61.93
C GLY A 237 21.44 -74.53 -61.09
N PRO A 238 22.28 -74.30 -60.06
CA PRO A 238 22.61 -75.32 -59.07
C PRO A 238 21.38 -75.63 -58.21
N GLN A 239 21.24 -76.87 -57.77
CA GLN A 239 20.25 -77.22 -56.76
C GLN A 239 20.66 -76.59 -55.43
N LEU A 240 19.71 -75.93 -54.77
CA LEU A 240 19.94 -75.31 -53.47
C LEU A 240 19.53 -76.30 -52.36
N PRO A 241 20.47 -76.92 -51.64
CA PRO A 241 20.13 -77.78 -50.51
C PRO A 241 19.51 -76.93 -49.39
N GLY A 242 18.39 -77.38 -48.81
CA GLY A 242 17.67 -76.68 -47.75
C GLY A 242 16.57 -75.70 -48.19
N ARG A 243 16.31 -75.56 -49.51
CA ARG A 243 15.12 -74.89 -50.05
C ARG A 243 14.29 -75.85 -50.90
N GLY A 244 14.02 -77.05 -50.40
CA GLY A 244 13.23 -78.07 -51.09
C GLY A 244 13.85 -78.52 -52.43
N GLY A 245 15.17 -78.39 -52.58
CA GLY A 245 15.86 -78.73 -53.81
C GLY A 245 15.48 -77.86 -55.02
N ILE A 246 14.88 -76.68 -54.81
CA ILE A 246 14.52 -75.74 -55.89
C ILE A 246 15.73 -75.49 -56.79
N ARG A 247 15.48 -75.54 -58.10
CA ARG A 247 16.49 -75.31 -59.13
C ARG A 247 16.21 -74.01 -59.87
N PRO A 248 16.84 -72.89 -59.46
CA PRO A 248 16.55 -71.58 -60.01
C PRO A 248 16.93 -71.48 -61.50
N SER A 249 16.14 -70.70 -62.22
CA SER A 249 16.42 -70.26 -63.58
C SER A 249 17.03 -68.84 -63.55
N TYR A 250 18.35 -68.74 -63.60
CA TYR A 250 19.00 -67.43 -63.76
C TYR A 250 18.85 -66.99 -65.21
N GLN A 251 18.08 -65.94 -65.46
CA GLN A 251 17.88 -65.38 -66.80
C GLN A 251 18.79 -64.17 -67.04
N THR A 252 19.15 -63.92 -68.29
CA THR A 252 19.78 -62.65 -68.69
C THR A 252 18.82 -61.49 -68.45
N ALA A 253 19.34 -60.31 -68.06
CA ALA A 253 18.53 -59.10 -67.89
C ALA A 253 17.91 -58.57 -69.21
N ASP A 254 18.33 -59.10 -70.36
CA ASP A 254 17.79 -58.74 -71.66
C ASP A 254 16.40 -59.31 -71.90
N LYS A 255 15.61 -58.65 -72.76
CA LYS A 255 14.25 -59.04 -73.16
C LYS A 255 14.12 -60.44 -73.78
N ARG A 256 15.23 -61.14 -74.03
CA ARG A 256 15.26 -62.47 -74.65
C ARG A 256 14.88 -63.59 -73.67
N GLY A 257 14.96 -63.37 -72.36
CA GLY A 257 14.56 -64.35 -71.34
C GLY A 257 15.37 -65.66 -71.37
N ILE A 258 16.55 -65.66 -72.00
CA ILE A 258 17.40 -66.84 -72.14
C ILE A 258 18.04 -67.15 -70.78
N GLN A 259 18.00 -68.41 -70.36
CA GLN A 259 18.70 -68.85 -69.15
C GLN A 259 20.21 -68.77 -69.35
N LEU A 260 20.90 -68.20 -68.37
CA LEU A 260 22.34 -68.12 -68.32
C LEU A 260 22.95 -69.54 -68.35
N PRO A 261 24.03 -69.77 -69.12
CA PRO A 261 24.71 -71.06 -69.13
C PRO A 261 25.29 -71.37 -67.74
N ASN A 262 25.13 -72.62 -67.29
CA ASN A 262 25.76 -73.11 -66.07
C ASN A 262 27.17 -73.63 -66.39
N PHE A 263 28.17 -72.75 -66.36
CA PHE A 263 29.57 -73.14 -66.52
C PHE A 263 30.19 -73.53 -65.17
N ARG A 264 30.39 -74.83 -64.93
CA ARG A 264 31.28 -75.32 -63.86
C ARG A 264 32.69 -75.48 -64.43
N ARG A 265 33.57 -74.49 -64.24
CA ARG A 265 35.02 -74.62 -64.49
C ARG A 265 35.77 -74.62 -63.17
N ASN A 266 36.65 -75.60 -62.95
CA ASN A 266 37.47 -75.73 -61.73
C ASN A 266 38.39 -74.52 -61.50
N SER A 267 38.72 -73.76 -62.55
CA SER A 267 39.56 -72.55 -62.47
C SER A 267 38.92 -71.39 -61.70
N ALA A 268 37.59 -71.35 -61.56
CA ALA A 268 36.90 -70.27 -60.86
C ALA A 268 36.95 -70.41 -59.31
N ALA A 269 37.26 -71.59 -58.78
CA ALA A 269 37.38 -71.82 -57.34
C ALA A 269 38.58 -71.06 -56.74
N GLN A 270 39.67 -70.96 -57.49
CA GLN A 270 40.91 -70.28 -57.08
C GLN A 270 40.72 -68.76 -57.00
N VAL A 271 39.90 -68.18 -57.88
CA VAL A 271 39.56 -66.74 -57.88
C VAL A 271 38.59 -66.40 -56.73
N LYS A 272 37.63 -67.29 -56.43
CA LYS A 272 36.70 -67.09 -55.28
C LYS A 272 37.40 -67.14 -53.93
N ALA A 273 38.38 -68.03 -53.74
CA ALA A 273 39.15 -68.10 -52.48
C ALA A 273 39.89 -66.79 -52.14
N GLY A 274 40.27 -66.00 -53.16
CA GLY A 274 40.90 -64.69 -52.97
C GLY A 274 39.92 -63.54 -52.68
N GLN A 275 38.64 -63.70 -52.98
CA GLN A 275 37.62 -62.64 -52.81
C GLN A 275 36.69 -62.86 -51.60
N THR A 276 36.46 -64.11 -51.20
CA THR A 276 35.57 -64.48 -50.08
C THR A 276 36.28 -65.39 -49.07
N GLY A 277 37.47 -65.01 -48.62
CA GLY A 277 38.06 -65.57 -47.39
C GLY A 277 37.48 -64.87 -46.14
N PRO A 278 37.55 -65.49 -44.95
CA PRO A 278 37.04 -64.89 -43.70
C PRO A 278 37.64 -63.49 -43.38
N ASP A 279 38.76 -63.14 -44.02
CA ASP A 279 39.42 -61.84 -43.86
C ASP A 279 38.90 -60.72 -44.77
N SER A 280 38.00 -60.99 -45.75
CA SER A 280 37.51 -59.94 -46.67
C SER A 280 36.27 -59.18 -46.18
N VAL A 281 35.70 -59.54 -45.02
CA VAL A 281 34.52 -58.85 -44.44
C VAL A 281 34.90 -57.70 -43.48
N SER A 282 36.18 -57.53 -43.12
CA SER A 282 36.58 -56.51 -42.14
C SER A 282 37.07 -55.17 -42.74
N GLY A 283 37.12 -54.99 -44.08
CA GLY A 283 37.91 -53.90 -44.67
C GLY A 283 37.19 -52.83 -45.48
N THR A 284 35.95 -53.05 -45.94
CA THR A 284 35.30 -52.14 -46.90
C THR A 284 33.84 -51.85 -46.55
N GLN A 285 33.60 -51.33 -45.35
CA GLN A 285 32.52 -50.36 -45.14
C GLN A 285 33.09 -48.94 -45.24
N LYS A 286 33.57 -48.57 -46.43
CA LYS A 286 33.58 -47.15 -46.80
C LYS A 286 32.21 -46.86 -47.37
N ASN A 287 31.40 -46.16 -46.57
CA ASN A 287 30.12 -45.60 -46.95
C ASN A 287 30.25 -44.89 -48.30
N LEU A 288 29.82 -45.55 -49.38
CA LEU A 288 29.37 -44.84 -50.57
C LEU A 288 28.02 -44.24 -50.18
N GLY A 289 28.06 -43.01 -49.71
CA GLY A 289 26.87 -42.22 -49.44
C GLY A 289 26.06 -42.08 -50.72
N MET A 290 25.03 -42.92 -50.86
CA MET A 290 23.87 -42.61 -51.69
C MET A 290 22.84 -42.00 -50.75
N VAL A 291 22.72 -40.68 -50.84
CA VAL A 291 21.58 -39.93 -50.31
C VAL A 291 20.47 -40.03 -51.34
N TRP A 292 19.30 -40.52 -50.91
CA TRP A 292 17.99 -40.18 -51.48
C TRP A 292 17.16 -39.56 -50.36
#